data_AF-R9LY76-F1
#
_entry.id   AF-R9LY76-F1
#
_cell.length_a   1.000
_cell.length_b   1.000
_cell.length_c   1.000
_cell.angle_alpha   90.00
_cell.angle_beta   90.00
_cell.angle_gamma   90.00
#
_symmetry.space_group_name_H-M   'P 1'
#
loop_
_entity.id
_entity.type
_entity.pdbx_description
1 polymer ?
#
loop_
_entity_poly.entity_id
_entity_poly.type
_entity_poly.pdbx_seq_one_letter_code
_entity_poly.pdbx_strand_id
1 'polypeptide(L)'
;MSYVIKAVLSNPRHPECGQITIPFPIPADQYDQTIEMLQAMDLGYSVNRDCTVDEVDSHYRVLGALNGTLVNVDQLDYLAKRLDSFCVGEDAQFQAMAHKMELADIKDFINLTFCCQQATVITNFSDLESIGRGHFLNLNGGSARTEELENLDGAETALLLIDSGGETVTPYGVVYSNGIVLEELYNGHQFPAYLYDNPLMVLEITPNRGLAEGKNPEYLYLPASEHQIERTLLRVHVDTASDARLRFDFNELPEKVADALDLEQLSGDDLPSFNRLCQAIEPLTDADIEKLNAAVLMTETSGILSVCRLAENLDQFSFVPGVQTPEEYGKYMIQQSGHFEYDKNLEGFYDYRRYGEQRIREDGGQFNECGYVAYQGAIPLEELMRDNPEEPCQQGPQMGGLSC
;
A
#
# COMPACT_ATOMS: atom_id res chain seq x y z
N MET A 1 -12.96 9.49 -14.86
CA MET A 1 -13.99 9.31 -13.81
C MET A 1 -13.25 9.17 -12.48
N SER A 2 -13.85 9.50 -11.34
CA SER A 2 -13.19 9.34 -10.03
C SER A 2 -13.34 7.92 -9.46
N TYR A 3 -13.87 6.98 -10.23
CA TYR A 3 -14.11 5.58 -9.90
C TYR A 3 -13.98 4.72 -11.16
N VAL A 4 -13.67 3.44 -10.98
CA VAL A 4 -13.65 2.42 -12.05
C VAL A 4 -14.95 1.63 -12.07
N ILE A 5 -15.45 1.27 -10.89
CA ILE A 5 -16.71 0.56 -10.71
C ILE A 5 -17.53 1.36 -9.70
N LYS A 6 -18.80 1.63 -10.00
CA LYS A 6 -19.76 2.11 -9.02
C LYS A 6 -20.89 1.12 -8.95
N ALA A 7 -21.04 0.46 -7.80
CA ALA A 7 -22.02 -0.61 -7.63
C ALA A 7 -23.13 -0.18 -6.68
N VAL A 8 -24.37 -0.51 -7.05
CA VAL A 8 -25.53 -0.49 -6.15
C VAL A 8 -25.65 -1.86 -5.52
N LEU A 9 -25.57 -1.93 -4.20
CA LEU A 9 -25.54 -3.15 -3.42
C LEU A 9 -26.76 -3.24 -2.49
N SER A 10 -27.29 -4.44 -2.32
CA SER A 10 -28.34 -4.73 -1.36
C SER A 10 -28.11 -6.05 -0.63
N ASN A 11 -28.72 -6.19 0.56
CA ASN A 11 -28.69 -7.43 1.31
C ASN A 11 -29.85 -8.33 0.88
N PRO A 12 -29.61 -9.50 0.26
CA PRO A 12 -30.68 -10.39 -0.18
C PRO A 12 -31.47 -10.99 1.00
N ARG A 13 -30.89 -11.03 2.21
CA ARG A 13 -31.53 -11.54 3.43
C ARG A 13 -32.31 -10.47 4.18
N HIS A 14 -31.93 -9.21 4.00
CA HIS A 14 -32.56 -8.04 4.62
C HIS A 14 -32.94 -6.97 3.58
N PRO A 15 -33.89 -7.25 2.66
CA PRO A 15 -34.31 -6.27 1.64
C PRO A 15 -34.85 -4.96 2.22
N GLU A 16 -35.33 -4.99 3.47
CA GLU A 16 -35.82 -3.82 4.20
C GLU A 16 -34.74 -2.78 4.49
N CYS A 17 -33.45 -3.16 4.49
CA CYS A 17 -32.34 -2.22 4.67
C CYS A 17 -32.15 -1.32 3.44
N GLY A 18 -32.75 -1.66 2.29
CA GLY A 18 -32.66 -0.87 1.07
C GLY A 18 -31.36 -1.12 0.29
N GLN A 19 -30.94 -0.10 -0.46
CA GLN A 19 -29.77 -0.16 -1.34
C GLN A 19 -28.73 0.87 -0.91
N ILE A 20 -27.47 0.54 -1.15
CA ILE A 20 -26.33 1.44 -0.94
C ILE A 20 -25.49 1.53 -2.21
N THR A 21 -24.93 2.68 -2.50
CA THR A 21 -24.09 2.89 -3.68
C THR A 21 -22.66 3.17 -3.28
N ILE A 22 -21.75 2.28 -3.69
CA ILE A 22 -20.32 2.38 -3.34
C ILE A 22 -19.49 2.58 -4.61
N PRO A 23 -18.67 3.64 -4.69
CA PRO A 23 -17.62 3.77 -5.70
C PRO A 23 -16.40 2.93 -5.31
N PHE A 24 -15.77 2.31 -6.30
CA PHE A 24 -14.55 1.53 -6.18
C PHE A 24 -13.48 2.03 -7.18
N PRO A 25 -12.19 1.99 -6.81
CA PRO A 25 -11.67 1.51 -5.53
C PRO A 25 -12.04 2.42 -4.35
N ILE A 26 -12.19 1.85 -3.16
CA ILE A 26 -12.50 2.59 -1.93
C ILE A 26 -11.23 3.34 -1.51
N PRO A 27 -11.26 4.69 -1.38
CA PRO A 27 -10.11 5.45 -0.92
C PRO A 27 -9.63 5.01 0.47
N ALA A 28 -8.32 4.97 0.68
CA ALA A 28 -7.73 4.49 1.94
C ALA A 28 -8.21 5.28 3.16
N ASP A 29 -8.36 6.60 3.04
CA ASP A 29 -8.87 7.50 4.08
C ASP A 29 -10.37 7.33 4.38
N GLN A 30 -11.10 6.61 3.53
CA GLN A 30 -12.55 6.39 3.64
C GLN A 30 -12.89 4.91 3.88
N TYR A 31 -11.89 4.02 3.94
CA TYR A 31 -12.12 2.58 3.99
C TYR A 31 -12.92 2.18 5.23
N ASP A 32 -12.46 2.53 6.43
CA ASP A 32 -13.14 2.20 7.69
C ASP A 32 -14.57 2.73 7.73
N GLN A 33 -14.75 4.02 7.39
CA GLN A 33 -16.08 4.64 7.35
C GLN A 33 -17.03 3.90 6.37
N THR A 34 -16.50 3.45 5.23
CA THR A 34 -17.28 2.72 4.22
C THR A 34 -17.68 1.34 4.74
N ILE A 35 -16.77 0.62 5.40
CA ILE A 35 -17.06 -0.69 5.99
C ILE A 35 -18.07 -0.58 7.13
N GLU A 36 -17.93 0.39 8.04
CA GLU A 36 -18.89 0.63 9.13
C GLU A 36 -20.30 0.92 8.59
N MET A 37 -20.40 1.75 7.54
CA MET A 37 -21.66 2.05 6.88
C MET A 37 -22.31 0.81 6.26
N LEU A 38 -21.51 -0.07 5.64
CA LEU A 38 -21.99 -1.34 5.08
C LEU A 38 -22.46 -2.31 6.18
N GLN A 39 -21.68 -2.44 7.25
CA GLN A 39 -22.02 -3.31 8.37
C GLN A 39 -23.30 -2.86 9.10
N ALA A 40 -23.55 -1.54 9.18
CA ALA A 40 -24.80 -1.01 9.72
C ALA A 40 -26.05 -1.43 8.90
N MET A 41 -25.85 -1.87 7.65
CA MET A 41 -26.88 -2.43 6.77
C MET A 41 -26.81 -3.96 6.68
N ASP A 42 -26.06 -4.62 7.57
CA ASP A 42 -25.79 -6.06 7.56
C ASP A 42 -25.12 -6.53 6.25
N LEU A 43 -24.22 -5.71 5.69
CA LEU A 43 -23.52 -5.97 4.43
C LEU A 43 -22.00 -5.93 4.60
N GLY A 44 -21.32 -6.56 3.64
CA GLY A 44 -19.90 -6.35 3.41
C GLY A 44 -18.99 -7.12 4.35
N TYR A 45 -19.42 -8.24 4.96
CA TYR A 45 -18.55 -9.08 5.79
C TYR A 45 -17.49 -9.80 4.94
N SER A 46 -16.21 -9.77 5.35
CA SER A 46 -15.05 -10.21 4.53
C SER A 46 -15.05 -11.67 4.08
N VAL A 47 -15.77 -12.55 4.78
CA VAL A 47 -15.84 -13.99 4.46
C VAL A 47 -17.13 -14.35 3.69
N ASN A 48 -18.13 -13.47 3.70
CA ASN A 48 -19.44 -13.76 3.11
C ASN A 48 -19.58 -13.09 1.73
N ARG A 49 -20.24 -13.75 0.79
CA ARG A 49 -20.81 -13.10 -0.40
C ARG A 49 -22.23 -12.63 -0.07
N ASP A 50 -22.31 -11.55 0.68
CA ASP A 50 -23.54 -11.02 1.26
C ASP A 50 -24.14 -9.84 0.48
N CYS A 51 -23.42 -9.32 -0.52
CA CYS A 51 -23.88 -8.21 -1.33
C CYS A 51 -24.47 -8.71 -2.65
N THR A 52 -25.77 -8.49 -2.88
CA THR A 52 -26.34 -8.60 -4.23
C THR A 52 -26.00 -7.34 -5.02
N VAL A 53 -25.45 -7.51 -6.22
CA VAL A 53 -25.15 -6.40 -7.13
C VAL A 53 -26.41 -6.05 -7.92
N ASP A 54 -27.09 -4.97 -7.56
CA ASP A 54 -28.32 -4.56 -8.24
C ASP A 54 -28.02 -3.83 -9.56
N GLU A 55 -26.97 -3.01 -9.57
CA GLU A 55 -26.52 -2.25 -10.74
C GLU A 55 -25.02 -2.01 -10.69
N VAL A 56 -24.36 -2.11 -11.84
CA VAL A 56 -22.96 -1.68 -12.04
C VAL A 56 -22.90 -0.56 -13.08
N ASP A 57 -22.33 0.57 -12.67
CA ASP A 57 -21.89 1.63 -13.56
C ASP A 57 -20.36 1.62 -13.69
N SER A 58 -19.88 1.38 -14.92
CA SER A 58 -18.45 1.30 -15.24
C SER A 58 -18.21 1.57 -16.73
N HIS A 59 -17.00 2.01 -17.07
CA HIS A 59 -16.51 2.01 -18.44
C HIS A 59 -16.45 0.58 -19.03
N TYR A 60 -16.18 -0.41 -18.18
CA TYR A 60 -16.11 -1.82 -18.53
C TYR A 60 -17.53 -2.40 -18.63
N ARG A 61 -18.14 -2.32 -19.81
CA ARG A 61 -19.55 -2.72 -20.02
C ARG A 61 -19.79 -4.21 -19.77
N VAL A 62 -18.75 -5.04 -19.91
CA VAL A 62 -18.83 -6.48 -19.63
C VAL A 62 -19.16 -6.77 -18.15
N LEU A 63 -18.83 -5.86 -17.23
CA LEU A 63 -19.13 -6.02 -15.80
C LEU A 63 -20.63 -5.96 -15.50
N GLY A 64 -21.48 -5.53 -16.44
CA GLY A 64 -22.92 -5.63 -16.31
C GLY A 64 -23.42 -7.07 -16.14
N ALA A 65 -22.60 -8.08 -16.48
CA ALA A 65 -22.87 -9.48 -16.20
C ALA A 65 -22.92 -9.81 -14.68
N LEU A 66 -22.36 -8.93 -13.83
CA LEU A 66 -22.44 -9.08 -12.37
C LEU A 66 -23.81 -8.70 -11.80
N ASN A 67 -24.69 -8.01 -12.56
CA ASN A 67 -26.01 -7.63 -12.06
C ASN A 67 -26.82 -8.89 -11.67
N GLY A 68 -27.35 -8.90 -10.45
CA GLY A 68 -28.06 -10.01 -9.83
C GLY A 68 -27.16 -11.08 -9.20
N THR A 69 -25.83 -10.92 -9.24
CA THR A 69 -24.89 -11.87 -8.61
C THR A 69 -24.58 -11.50 -7.17
N LEU A 70 -24.06 -12.47 -6.40
CA LEU A 70 -23.58 -12.27 -5.05
C LEU A 70 -22.07 -12.07 -5.05
N VAL A 71 -21.63 -10.98 -4.43
CA VAL A 71 -20.21 -10.61 -4.32
C VAL A 71 -19.86 -10.25 -2.88
N ASN A 72 -18.57 -10.19 -2.62
CA ASN A 72 -18.02 -9.51 -1.47
C ASN A 72 -17.54 -8.10 -1.88
N VAL A 73 -17.64 -7.12 -0.98
CA VAL A 73 -17.17 -5.75 -1.21
C VAL A 73 -15.66 -5.71 -1.51
N ASP A 74 -14.86 -6.54 -0.85
CA ASP A 74 -13.42 -6.64 -1.12
C ASP A 74 -13.14 -7.17 -2.52
N GLN A 75 -14.02 -8.01 -3.09
CA GLN A 75 -13.86 -8.51 -4.46
C GLN A 75 -14.06 -7.39 -5.48
N LEU A 76 -15.04 -6.51 -5.25
CA LEU A 76 -15.27 -5.34 -6.10
C LEU A 76 -14.13 -4.33 -5.96
N ASP A 77 -13.66 -4.09 -4.74
CA ASP A 77 -12.52 -3.21 -4.48
C ASP A 77 -11.24 -3.73 -5.17
N TYR A 78 -10.92 -5.00 -4.98
CA TYR A 78 -9.77 -5.64 -5.61
C TYR A 78 -9.85 -5.61 -7.14
N LEU A 79 -11.01 -5.97 -7.71
CA LEU A 79 -11.23 -5.93 -9.15
C LEU A 79 -11.07 -4.49 -9.69
N ALA A 80 -11.63 -3.49 -9.00
CA ALA A 80 -11.49 -2.10 -9.39
C ALA A 80 -10.03 -1.66 -9.38
N LYS A 81 -9.25 -2.01 -8.34
CA LYS A 81 -7.81 -1.73 -8.25
C LYS A 81 -7.02 -2.37 -9.40
N ARG A 82 -7.33 -3.61 -9.75
CA ARG A 82 -6.70 -4.30 -10.90
C ARG A 82 -6.99 -3.58 -12.22
N LEU A 83 -8.24 -3.20 -12.43
CA LEU A 83 -8.69 -2.53 -13.66
C LEU A 83 -8.17 -1.09 -13.77
N ASP A 84 -8.05 -0.36 -12.65
CA ASP A 84 -7.56 1.02 -12.62
C ASP A 84 -6.09 1.12 -13.04
N SER A 85 -5.28 0.09 -12.77
CA SER A 85 -3.87 0.05 -13.14
C SER A 85 -3.60 -0.40 -14.56
N PHE A 86 -4.64 -0.69 -15.34
CA PHE A 86 -4.47 -1.09 -16.73
C PHE A 86 -3.88 0.03 -17.59
N CYS A 87 -2.92 -0.33 -18.44
CA CYS A 87 -2.36 0.53 -19.46
C CYS A 87 -3.20 0.48 -20.75
N VAL A 88 -2.79 1.29 -21.74
CA VAL A 88 -3.56 1.51 -22.97
C VAL A 88 -3.75 0.20 -23.74
N GLY A 89 -5.00 -0.20 -23.98
CA GLY A 89 -5.38 -1.38 -24.77
C GLY A 89 -5.74 -2.61 -23.94
N GLU A 90 -5.34 -2.67 -22.66
CA GLU A 90 -5.69 -3.77 -21.76
C GLU A 90 -7.19 -3.80 -21.42
N ASP A 91 -7.85 -2.65 -21.48
CA ASP A 91 -9.29 -2.51 -21.35
C ASP A 91 -10.07 -3.24 -22.45
N ALA A 92 -9.61 -3.13 -23.70
CA ALA A 92 -10.18 -3.84 -24.83
C ALA A 92 -9.90 -5.35 -24.75
N GLN A 93 -8.67 -5.73 -24.35
CA GLN A 93 -8.28 -7.11 -24.11
C GLN A 93 -9.18 -7.79 -23.07
N PHE A 94 -9.34 -7.15 -21.91
CA PHE A 94 -10.18 -7.65 -20.82
C PHE A 94 -11.65 -7.79 -21.26
N GLN A 95 -12.24 -6.74 -21.85
CA GLN A 95 -13.66 -6.78 -22.24
C GLN A 95 -13.94 -7.80 -23.34
N ALA A 96 -13.07 -7.88 -24.35
CA ALA A 96 -13.26 -8.83 -25.45
C ALA A 96 -13.07 -10.28 -24.98
N MET A 97 -12.08 -10.56 -24.12
CA MET A 97 -11.87 -11.89 -23.57
C MET A 97 -12.98 -12.31 -22.61
N ALA A 98 -13.43 -11.42 -21.72
CA ALA A 98 -14.54 -11.69 -20.83
C ALA A 98 -15.83 -11.98 -21.60
N HIS A 99 -16.12 -11.23 -22.66
CA HIS A 99 -17.26 -11.49 -23.54
C HIS A 99 -17.11 -12.83 -24.29
N LYS A 100 -15.92 -13.11 -24.85
CA LYS A 100 -15.66 -14.38 -25.56
C LYS A 100 -15.84 -15.60 -24.65
N MET A 101 -15.42 -15.49 -23.39
CA MET A 101 -15.54 -16.55 -22.39
C MET A 101 -16.90 -16.59 -21.68
N GLU A 102 -17.80 -15.65 -22.00
CA GLU A 102 -19.12 -15.50 -21.36
C GLU A 102 -19.03 -15.41 -19.82
N LEU A 103 -18.04 -14.67 -19.31
CA LEU A 103 -17.82 -14.56 -17.87
C LEU A 103 -18.98 -13.82 -17.19
N ALA A 104 -19.41 -14.37 -16.05
CA ALA A 104 -20.51 -13.83 -15.25
C ALA A 104 -20.24 -13.81 -13.74
N ASP A 105 -19.12 -14.38 -13.27
CA ASP A 105 -18.75 -14.38 -11.85
C ASP A 105 -17.54 -13.48 -11.59
N ILE A 106 -17.56 -12.73 -10.49
CA ILE A 106 -16.49 -11.81 -10.11
C ILE A 106 -15.14 -12.51 -9.90
N LYS A 107 -15.14 -13.79 -9.50
CA LYS A 107 -13.92 -14.60 -9.38
C LYS A 107 -13.22 -14.73 -10.73
N ASP A 108 -13.99 -15.04 -11.77
CA ASP A 108 -13.44 -15.22 -13.12
C ASP A 108 -13.01 -13.90 -13.73
N PHE A 109 -13.74 -12.81 -13.47
CA PHE A 109 -13.28 -11.47 -13.83
C PHE A 109 -11.94 -11.13 -13.16
N ILE A 110 -11.80 -11.36 -11.85
CA ILE A 110 -10.53 -11.14 -11.15
C ILE A 110 -9.42 -11.99 -11.77
N ASN A 111 -9.64 -13.29 -11.97
CA ASN A 111 -8.66 -14.19 -12.60
C ASN A 111 -8.26 -13.72 -14.00
N LEU A 112 -9.21 -13.21 -14.79
CA LEU A 112 -8.92 -12.72 -16.13
C LEU A 112 -7.98 -11.52 -16.12
N THR A 113 -8.01 -10.67 -15.08
CA THR A 113 -7.11 -9.50 -15.01
C THR A 113 -5.62 -9.87 -14.99
N PHE A 114 -5.27 -11.13 -14.71
CA PHE A 114 -3.88 -11.60 -14.67
C PHE A 114 -3.36 -12.13 -16.00
N CYS A 115 -4.25 -12.42 -16.96
CA CYS A 115 -3.85 -13.02 -18.22
C CYS A 115 -4.44 -12.35 -19.46
N CYS A 116 -5.35 -11.38 -19.32
CA CYS A 116 -5.98 -10.72 -20.47
C CYS A 116 -4.97 -10.04 -21.40
N GLN A 117 -3.84 -9.58 -20.87
CA GLN A 117 -2.75 -8.92 -21.61
C GLN A 117 -2.16 -9.78 -22.73
N GLN A 118 -2.25 -11.10 -22.60
CA GLN A 118 -1.73 -12.03 -23.59
C GLN A 118 -2.64 -12.09 -24.84
N ALA A 119 -3.88 -11.61 -24.74
CA ALA A 119 -4.82 -11.62 -25.85
C ALA A 119 -4.47 -10.51 -26.83
N THR A 120 -4.71 -10.74 -28.12
CA THR A 120 -4.62 -9.65 -29.11
C THR A 120 -6.00 -9.21 -29.50
N VAL A 121 -6.31 -7.93 -29.35
CA VAL A 121 -7.60 -7.35 -29.77
C VAL A 121 -7.35 -6.28 -30.80
N ILE A 122 -7.95 -6.45 -31.97
CA ILE A 122 -7.95 -5.45 -33.03
C ILE A 122 -9.26 -4.67 -32.96
N THR A 123 -9.17 -3.40 -32.55
CA THR A 123 -10.31 -2.46 -32.50
C THR A 123 -10.35 -1.55 -33.72
N ASN A 124 -9.22 -1.35 -34.40
CA ASN A 124 -9.10 -0.53 -35.60
C ASN A 124 -8.06 -1.14 -36.56
N PHE A 125 -8.47 -1.39 -37.81
CA PHE A 125 -7.65 -2.01 -38.85
C PHE A 125 -6.84 -1.01 -39.70
N SER A 126 -6.81 0.28 -39.33
CA SER A 126 -6.18 1.32 -40.15
C SER A 126 -4.64 1.29 -40.14
N ASP A 127 -4.03 0.68 -39.12
CA ASP A 127 -2.58 0.62 -38.93
C ASP A 127 -2.14 -0.81 -38.61
N LEU A 128 -1.83 -1.58 -39.67
CA LEU A 128 -1.37 -2.95 -39.55
C LEU A 128 0.01 -3.06 -38.88
N GLU A 129 0.87 -2.06 -39.04
CA GLU A 129 2.19 -2.05 -38.42
C GLU A 129 2.07 -2.03 -36.90
N SER A 130 1.24 -1.13 -36.35
CA SER A 130 0.98 -1.08 -34.92
C SER A 130 0.28 -2.34 -34.40
N ILE A 131 -0.63 -2.94 -35.19
CA ILE A 131 -1.31 -4.20 -34.81
C ILE A 131 -0.28 -5.32 -34.64
N GLY A 132 0.61 -5.52 -35.62
CA GLY A 132 1.57 -6.62 -35.57
C GLY A 132 2.60 -6.44 -34.46
N ARG A 133 3.05 -5.20 -34.23
CA ARG A 133 3.93 -4.88 -33.09
C ARG A 133 3.26 -5.17 -31.75
N GLY A 134 2.01 -4.76 -31.59
CA GLY A 134 1.22 -5.06 -30.39
C GLY A 134 1.00 -6.57 -30.20
N HIS A 135 0.64 -7.28 -31.28
CA HIS A 135 0.51 -8.74 -31.26
C HIS A 135 1.80 -9.43 -30.81
N PHE A 136 2.94 -9.03 -31.37
CA PHE A 136 4.24 -9.56 -30.98
C PHE A 136 4.54 -9.32 -29.50
N LEU A 137 4.28 -8.12 -28.98
CA LEU A 137 4.46 -7.84 -27.55
C LEU A 137 3.55 -8.71 -26.67
N ASN A 138 2.28 -8.89 -27.05
CA ASN A 138 1.33 -9.72 -26.30
C ASN A 138 1.80 -11.18 -26.20
N LEU A 139 2.40 -11.72 -27.27
CA LEU A 139 2.98 -13.07 -27.27
C LEU A 139 4.25 -13.21 -26.41
N ASN A 140 4.91 -12.10 -26.08
CA ASN A 140 6.16 -12.05 -25.33
C ASN A 140 6.01 -11.36 -23.96
N GLY A 141 4.81 -11.45 -23.37
CA GLY A 141 4.55 -10.95 -22.01
C GLY A 141 4.62 -9.42 -21.89
N GLY A 142 4.27 -8.70 -22.96
CA GLY A 142 4.29 -7.24 -23.00
C GLY A 142 5.67 -6.62 -23.18
N SER A 143 6.71 -7.42 -23.41
CA SER A 143 8.09 -6.94 -23.55
C SER A 143 8.80 -7.56 -24.75
N ALA A 144 9.77 -6.84 -25.30
CA ALA A 144 10.63 -7.31 -26.39
C ALA A 144 11.97 -6.59 -26.33
N ARG A 145 13.03 -7.19 -26.91
CA ARG A 145 14.27 -6.45 -27.11
C ARG A 145 14.07 -5.38 -28.17
N THR A 146 14.72 -4.23 -28.00
CA THR A 146 14.64 -3.13 -28.97
C THR A 146 14.99 -3.58 -30.38
N GLU A 147 16.06 -4.37 -30.53
CA GLU A 147 16.48 -4.92 -31.83
C GLU A 147 15.43 -5.84 -32.47
N GLU A 148 14.71 -6.64 -31.68
CA GLU A 148 13.65 -7.52 -32.21
C GLU A 148 12.49 -6.69 -32.74
N LEU A 149 12.10 -5.65 -32.00
CA LEU A 149 10.99 -4.78 -32.37
C LEU A 149 11.33 -3.83 -33.53
N GLU A 150 12.60 -3.44 -33.69
CA GLU A 150 13.08 -2.64 -34.83
C GLU A 150 13.16 -3.45 -36.13
N ASN A 151 13.46 -4.75 -36.02
CA ASN A 151 13.56 -5.65 -37.17
C ASN A 151 12.24 -6.39 -37.49
N LEU A 152 11.20 -6.21 -36.66
CA LEU A 152 9.88 -6.81 -36.88
C LEU A 152 9.15 -6.11 -38.03
N ASP A 153 8.69 -6.88 -39.02
CA ASP A 153 7.69 -6.41 -39.98
C ASP A 153 6.30 -6.54 -39.32
N GLY A 154 5.82 -5.43 -38.76
CA GLY A 154 4.52 -5.39 -38.07
C GLY A 154 3.36 -5.63 -39.03
N ALA A 155 3.41 -5.06 -40.23
CA ALA A 155 2.36 -5.25 -41.22
C ALA A 155 2.22 -6.72 -41.66
N GLU A 156 3.32 -7.41 -41.96
CA GLU A 156 3.31 -8.84 -42.27
C GLU A 156 2.78 -9.67 -41.09
N THR A 157 3.25 -9.36 -39.88
CA THR A 157 2.81 -10.03 -38.63
C THR A 157 1.30 -9.89 -38.42
N ALA A 158 0.75 -8.70 -38.65
CA ALA A 158 -0.69 -8.47 -38.54
C ALA A 158 -1.50 -9.23 -39.60
N LEU A 159 -1.01 -9.28 -40.84
CA LEU A 159 -1.67 -10.05 -41.91
C LEU A 159 -1.66 -11.55 -41.61
N LEU A 160 -0.53 -12.08 -41.12
CA LEU A 160 -0.44 -13.49 -40.71
C LEU A 160 -1.40 -13.82 -39.56
N LEU A 161 -1.55 -12.92 -38.58
CA LEU A 161 -2.54 -13.06 -37.51
C LEU A 161 -3.97 -13.07 -38.07
N ILE A 162 -4.29 -12.17 -38.99
CA ILE A 162 -5.63 -12.09 -39.59
C ILE A 162 -5.92 -13.35 -40.41
N ASP A 163 -4.93 -13.86 -41.14
CA ASP A 163 -5.05 -15.06 -41.98
C ASP A 163 -5.00 -16.38 -41.17
N SER A 164 -4.47 -16.38 -39.94
CA SER A 164 -4.34 -17.60 -39.12
C SER A 164 -5.69 -18.19 -38.70
N GLY A 165 -6.74 -17.37 -38.68
CA GLY A 165 -8.04 -17.72 -38.11
C GLY A 165 -8.00 -17.85 -36.57
N GLY A 166 -9.11 -18.26 -35.98
CA GLY A 166 -9.25 -18.43 -34.51
C GLY A 166 -9.70 -17.17 -33.78
N GLU A 167 -10.01 -16.13 -34.53
CA GLU A 167 -10.58 -14.89 -34.06
C GLU A 167 -12.00 -15.06 -33.50
N THR A 168 -12.43 -14.12 -32.68
CA THR A 168 -13.82 -14.00 -32.26
C THR A 168 -14.22 -12.54 -32.34
N VAL A 169 -15.27 -12.26 -33.09
CA VAL A 169 -15.82 -10.90 -33.19
C VAL A 169 -16.66 -10.63 -31.95
N THR A 170 -16.29 -9.59 -31.20
CA THR A 170 -17.02 -9.13 -30.02
C THR A 170 -17.44 -7.68 -30.20
N PRO A 171 -18.37 -7.16 -29.39
CA PRO A 171 -18.68 -5.73 -29.35
C PRO A 171 -17.47 -4.83 -29.03
N TYR A 172 -16.38 -5.41 -28.51
CA TYR A 172 -15.17 -4.72 -28.07
C TYR A 172 -14.00 -4.84 -29.05
N GLY A 173 -14.19 -5.50 -30.20
CA GLY A 173 -13.16 -5.73 -31.21
C GLY A 173 -13.05 -7.20 -31.62
N VAL A 174 -12.09 -7.47 -32.51
CA VAL A 174 -11.76 -8.82 -32.98
C VAL A 174 -10.65 -9.39 -32.10
N VAL A 175 -10.97 -10.41 -31.30
CA VAL A 175 -10.05 -10.98 -30.31
C VAL A 175 -9.44 -12.30 -30.76
N TYR A 176 -8.13 -12.41 -30.57
CA TYR A 176 -7.31 -13.60 -30.72
C TYR A 176 -6.81 -14.00 -29.34
N SER A 177 -7.22 -15.18 -28.90
CA SER A 177 -6.95 -15.63 -27.53
C SER A 177 -5.52 -16.08 -27.31
N ASN A 178 -4.72 -16.30 -28.37
CA ASN A 178 -3.31 -16.69 -28.27
C ASN A 178 -3.03 -17.90 -27.34
N GLY A 179 -4.01 -18.80 -27.16
CA GLY A 179 -3.89 -19.96 -26.28
C GLY A 179 -4.06 -19.68 -24.79
N ILE A 180 -4.54 -18.49 -24.40
CA ILE A 180 -4.83 -18.14 -23.01
C ILE A 180 -5.78 -19.15 -22.39
N VAL A 181 -5.41 -19.60 -21.19
CA VAL A 181 -6.26 -20.37 -20.29
C VAL A 181 -6.51 -19.52 -19.06
N LEU A 182 -7.75 -19.52 -18.57
CA LEU A 182 -8.10 -18.83 -17.34
C LEU A 182 -7.57 -19.64 -16.16
N GLU A 183 -6.46 -19.21 -15.57
CA GLU A 183 -5.88 -19.82 -14.39
C GLU A 183 -6.58 -19.33 -13.11
N GLU A 184 -6.74 -20.22 -12.15
CA GLU A 184 -7.34 -19.89 -10.85
C GLU A 184 -6.27 -19.37 -9.87
N LEU A 185 -5.88 -18.11 -10.03
CA LEU A 185 -5.00 -17.42 -9.07
C LEU A 185 -5.77 -16.93 -7.84
N TYR A 186 -6.94 -16.35 -8.07
CA TYR A 186 -7.91 -16.02 -7.04
C TYR A 186 -8.87 -17.20 -6.81
N ASN A 187 -8.81 -17.77 -5.61
CA ASN A 187 -9.59 -18.95 -5.21
C ASN A 187 -10.99 -18.61 -4.66
N GLY A 188 -11.43 -17.36 -4.82
CA GLY A 188 -12.71 -16.87 -4.28
C GLY A 188 -12.67 -16.46 -2.80
N HIS A 189 -11.53 -16.63 -2.12
CA HIS A 189 -11.34 -16.28 -0.72
C HIS A 189 -10.10 -15.39 -0.55
N GLN A 190 -8.90 -15.94 -0.78
CA GLN A 190 -7.64 -15.21 -0.61
C GLN A 190 -7.20 -14.49 -1.87
N PHE A 191 -6.97 -13.19 -1.75
CA PHE A 191 -6.51 -12.35 -2.86
C PHE A 191 -5.03 -12.61 -3.19
N PRO A 192 -4.67 -12.75 -4.48
CA PRO A 192 -3.27 -12.73 -4.88
C PRO A 192 -2.59 -11.41 -4.49
N ALA A 193 -1.30 -11.47 -4.18
CA ALA A 193 -0.51 -10.27 -3.91
C ALA A 193 -0.65 -9.27 -5.07
N TYR A 194 -1.01 -8.03 -4.74
CA TYR A 194 -1.13 -6.94 -5.69
C TYR A 194 -0.82 -5.59 -5.05
N LEU A 195 0.22 -4.93 -5.57
CA LEU A 195 0.63 -3.59 -5.16
C LEU A 195 -0.14 -2.56 -6.00
N TYR A 196 -1.22 -2.03 -5.43
CA TYR A 196 -2.02 -0.96 -6.05
C TYR A 196 -1.53 0.43 -5.63
N ASP A 197 -1.40 0.65 -4.32
CA ASP A 197 -0.83 1.85 -3.74
C ASP A 197 0.70 1.69 -3.54
N ASN A 198 1.36 2.66 -2.88
CA ASN A 198 2.77 2.57 -2.52
C ASN A 198 2.94 2.27 -1.01
N PRO A 199 2.76 1.02 -0.57
CA PRO A 199 2.87 0.66 0.83
C PRO A 199 4.33 0.69 1.30
N LEU A 200 4.55 1.14 2.53
CA LEU A 200 5.86 1.05 3.17
C LEU A 200 6.25 -0.39 3.49
N MET A 201 5.26 -1.28 3.64
CA MET A 201 5.50 -2.64 4.08
C MET A 201 4.40 -3.58 3.60
N VAL A 202 4.82 -4.77 3.18
CA VAL A 202 3.94 -5.84 2.72
C VAL A 202 4.19 -7.06 3.60
N LEU A 203 3.15 -7.47 4.30
CA LEU A 203 3.17 -8.61 5.19
C LEU A 203 2.37 -9.76 4.57
N GLU A 204 3.00 -10.91 4.47
CA GLU A 204 2.31 -12.17 4.26
C GLU A 204 1.77 -12.67 5.61
N ILE A 205 0.47 -12.97 5.65
CA ILE A 205 -0.24 -13.40 6.85
C ILE A 205 -0.72 -14.84 6.68
N THR A 206 -0.37 -15.67 7.65
CA THR A 206 -0.83 -17.07 7.74
C THR A 206 -1.27 -17.41 9.15
N PRO A 207 -2.11 -18.43 9.37
CA PRO A 207 -2.39 -18.92 10.71
C PRO A 207 -1.16 -19.58 11.34
N ASN A 208 -1.01 -19.50 12.68
CA ASN A 208 0.08 -20.17 13.41
C ASN A 208 0.15 -21.69 13.18
N ARG A 209 -1.01 -22.31 12.96
CA ARG A 209 -1.13 -23.74 12.61
C ARG A 209 -0.63 -24.09 11.20
N GLY A 210 -0.22 -23.10 10.41
CA GLY A 210 0.13 -23.22 9.00
C GLY A 210 -1.09 -23.17 8.07
N LEU A 211 -0.82 -23.09 6.77
CA LEU A 211 -1.85 -23.13 5.73
C LEU A 211 -2.28 -24.58 5.47
N ALA A 212 -3.58 -24.79 5.29
CA ALA A 212 -4.10 -26.05 4.79
C ALA A 212 -3.69 -26.27 3.32
N GLU A 213 -3.63 -27.52 2.89
CA GLU A 213 -3.29 -27.86 1.50
C GLU A 213 -4.26 -27.17 0.52
N GLY A 214 -3.70 -26.48 -0.49
CA GLY A 214 -4.48 -25.71 -1.48
C GLY A 214 -4.99 -24.36 -1.00
N LYS A 215 -4.56 -23.86 0.17
CA LYS A 215 -4.83 -22.49 0.63
C LYS A 215 -3.61 -21.59 0.42
N ASN A 216 -3.89 -20.35 0.04
CA ASN A 216 -2.89 -19.31 -0.13
C ASN A 216 -2.81 -18.46 1.15
N PRO A 217 -1.67 -17.80 1.40
CA PRO A 217 -1.60 -16.74 2.39
C PRO A 217 -2.47 -15.55 1.99
N GLU A 218 -2.72 -14.64 2.94
CA GLU A 218 -3.19 -13.29 2.65
C GLU A 218 -2.03 -12.30 2.67
N TYR A 219 -2.21 -11.18 1.98
CA TYR A 219 -1.25 -10.09 1.98
C TYR A 219 -1.89 -8.84 2.59
N LEU A 220 -1.17 -8.19 3.49
CA LEU A 220 -1.55 -6.94 4.11
C LEU A 220 -0.54 -5.85 3.77
N TYR A 221 -1.05 -4.72 3.32
CA TYR A 221 -0.27 -3.58 2.86
C TYR A 221 -0.34 -2.48 3.91
N LEU A 222 0.79 -2.11 4.49
CA LEU A 222 0.87 -1.11 5.55
C LEU A 222 1.38 0.23 5.02
N PRO A 223 0.86 1.37 5.52
CA PRO A 223 -0.17 1.45 6.57
C PRO A 223 -1.56 1.01 6.09
N ALA A 224 -2.31 0.37 6.98
CA ALA A 224 -3.66 -0.13 6.77
C ALA A 224 -4.62 0.46 7.80
N SER A 225 -5.87 0.61 7.39
CA SER A 225 -7.00 0.93 8.27
C SER A 225 -7.34 -0.25 9.21
N GLU A 226 -8.06 0.02 10.30
CA GLU A 226 -8.36 -1.02 11.30
C GLU A 226 -9.19 -2.16 10.69
N HIS A 227 -10.18 -1.83 9.86
CA HIS A 227 -11.00 -2.85 9.20
C HIS A 227 -10.21 -3.58 8.12
N GLN A 228 -9.25 -2.96 7.41
CA GLN A 228 -8.39 -3.71 6.48
C GLN A 228 -7.60 -4.81 7.20
N ILE A 229 -7.07 -4.51 8.38
CA ILE A 229 -6.34 -5.48 9.21
C ILE A 229 -7.28 -6.61 9.65
N GLU A 230 -8.40 -6.25 10.28
CA GLU A 230 -9.38 -7.22 10.79
C GLU A 230 -9.86 -8.16 9.68
N ARG A 231 -10.28 -7.60 8.55
CA ARG A 231 -10.81 -8.37 7.42
C ARG A 231 -9.79 -9.32 6.83
N THR A 232 -8.52 -8.92 6.80
CA THR A 232 -7.42 -9.75 6.30
C THR A 232 -7.17 -10.94 7.21
N LEU A 233 -7.18 -10.74 8.53
CA LEU A 233 -7.08 -11.84 9.52
C LEU A 233 -8.26 -12.81 9.39
N LEU A 234 -9.48 -12.29 9.25
CA LEU A 234 -10.69 -13.11 9.09
C LEU A 234 -10.65 -14.00 7.84
N ARG A 235 -10.09 -13.54 6.71
CA ARG A 235 -9.97 -14.35 5.48
C ARG A 235 -9.00 -15.54 5.62
N VAL A 236 -8.02 -15.46 6.52
CA VAL A 236 -7.20 -16.63 6.92
C VAL A 236 -7.76 -17.40 8.12
N HIS A 237 -8.97 -17.07 8.59
CA HIS A 237 -9.64 -17.71 9.72
C HIS A 237 -8.86 -17.55 11.04
N VAL A 238 -8.36 -16.33 11.26
CA VAL A 238 -7.71 -15.88 12.49
C VAL A 238 -8.58 -14.78 13.11
N ASP A 239 -9.04 -15.00 14.34
CA ASP A 239 -9.90 -14.04 15.05
C ASP A 239 -9.08 -12.98 15.81
N THR A 240 -7.87 -13.32 16.24
CA THR A 240 -6.96 -12.46 17.00
C THR A 240 -5.58 -12.46 16.37
N ALA A 241 -4.96 -11.27 16.25
CA ALA A 241 -3.66 -11.13 15.61
C ALA A 241 -2.59 -12.07 16.20
N SER A 242 -2.61 -12.33 17.51
CA SER A 242 -1.72 -13.29 18.20
C SER A 242 -1.69 -14.71 17.60
N ASP A 243 -2.77 -15.12 16.93
CA ASP A 243 -2.90 -16.43 16.27
C ASP A 243 -2.41 -16.42 14.81
N ALA A 244 -1.93 -15.28 14.32
CA ALA A 244 -1.29 -15.14 13.03
C ALA A 244 0.24 -15.19 13.13
N ARG A 245 0.82 -15.80 12.11
CA ARG A 245 2.23 -15.72 11.77
C ARG A 245 2.41 -14.72 10.64
N LEU A 246 3.31 -13.76 10.86
CA LEU A 246 3.67 -12.75 9.87
C LEU A 246 4.99 -13.12 9.20
N ARG A 247 5.12 -12.76 7.92
CA ARG A 247 6.37 -12.83 7.17
C ARG A 247 6.48 -11.60 6.28
N PHE A 248 7.67 -10.99 6.23
CA PHE A 248 7.91 -9.93 5.26
C PHE A 248 7.92 -10.49 3.85
N ASP A 249 7.11 -9.89 2.99
CA ASP A 249 7.26 -10.02 1.55
C ASP A 249 8.17 -8.90 1.02
N PHE A 250 7.94 -7.67 1.50
CA PHE A 250 8.66 -6.48 1.07
C PHE A 250 8.55 -5.35 2.11
N ASN A 251 9.54 -4.46 2.16
CA ASN A 251 9.46 -3.18 2.90
C ASN A 251 10.36 -2.11 2.29
N GLU A 252 9.96 -0.85 2.47
CA GLU A 252 10.70 0.38 2.11
C GLU A 252 11.02 1.21 3.36
N LEU A 253 11.27 0.54 4.50
CA LEU A 253 11.62 1.26 5.72
C LEU A 253 12.95 2.01 5.54
N PRO A 254 13.11 3.18 6.20
CA PRO A 254 14.40 3.88 6.23
C PRO A 254 15.51 2.97 6.72
N GLU A 255 16.72 3.10 6.15
CA GLU A 255 17.84 2.18 6.40
C GLU A 255 18.08 1.94 7.90
N LYS A 256 18.18 3.01 8.70
CA LYS A 256 18.47 2.87 10.14
C LYS A 256 17.27 2.41 10.95
N VAL A 257 16.06 2.66 10.46
CA VAL A 257 14.85 2.06 11.02
C VAL A 257 14.87 0.56 10.79
N ALA A 258 15.15 0.09 9.58
CA ALA A 258 15.23 -1.33 9.27
C ALA A 258 16.33 -2.03 10.11
N ASP A 259 17.50 -1.42 10.25
CA ASP A 259 18.61 -1.93 11.07
C ASP A 259 18.25 -2.06 12.56
N ALA A 260 17.37 -1.19 13.07
CA ALA A 260 16.96 -1.17 14.48
C ALA A 260 15.87 -2.20 14.82
N LEU A 261 15.28 -2.85 13.82
CA LEU A 261 14.18 -3.81 13.99
C LEU A 261 14.69 -5.25 13.82
N ASP A 262 14.19 -6.17 14.66
CA ASP A 262 14.34 -7.60 14.42
C ASP A 262 13.28 -8.05 13.42
N LEU A 263 13.66 -8.11 12.14
CA LEU A 263 12.77 -8.50 11.06
C LEU A 263 12.73 -10.02 10.82
N GLU A 264 13.48 -10.82 11.59
CA GLU A 264 13.59 -12.27 11.38
C GLU A 264 12.47 -13.07 12.07
N GLN A 265 11.94 -12.58 13.19
CA GLN A 265 10.91 -13.26 13.99
C GLN A 265 9.74 -12.32 14.29
N LEU A 266 8.69 -12.40 13.48
CA LEU A 266 7.49 -11.60 13.67
C LEU A 266 6.38 -12.40 14.34
N SER A 267 5.80 -11.84 15.40
CA SER A 267 4.53 -12.28 15.96
C SER A 267 3.39 -11.45 15.35
N GLY A 268 2.20 -12.04 15.23
CA GLY A 268 1.01 -11.26 14.92
C GLY A 268 0.69 -10.20 15.99
N ASP A 269 1.20 -10.34 17.21
CA ASP A 269 1.11 -9.30 18.26
C ASP A 269 1.85 -8.00 17.89
N ASP A 270 2.84 -8.08 16.99
CA ASP A 270 3.61 -6.92 16.54
C ASP A 270 2.86 -6.11 15.48
N LEU A 271 1.80 -6.68 14.88
CA LEU A 271 1.08 -6.08 13.75
C LEU A 271 0.56 -4.65 14.03
N PRO A 272 -0.06 -4.34 15.18
CA PRO A 272 -0.49 -2.98 15.48
C PRO A 272 0.70 -1.99 15.54
N SER A 273 1.85 -2.45 16.04
CA SER A 273 3.06 -1.64 16.14
C SER A 273 3.68 -1.38 14.76
N PHE A 274 3.68 -2.37 13.86
CA PHE A 274 4.10 -2.18 12.46
C PHE A 274 3.19 -1.24 11.71
N ASN A 275 1.88 -1.37 11.90
CA ASN A 275 0.93 -0.47 11.26
C ASN A 275 1.15 0.98 11.73
N ARG A 276 1.28 1.19 13.04
CA ARG A 276 1.56 2.49 13.65
C ARG A 276 2.89 3.07 13.17
N LEU A 277 3.94 2.25 13.05
CA LEU A 277 5.23 2.69 12.51
C LEU A 277 5.07 3.23 11.09
N CYS A 278 4.38 2.47 10.22
CA CYS A 278 4.16 2.85 8.84
C CYS A 278 3.33 4.14 8.76
N GLN A 279 2.29 4.30 9.58
CA GLN A 279 1.49 5.53 9.66
C GLN A 279 2.33 6.75 10.09
N ALA A 280 3.30 6.57 10.97
CA ALA A 280 4.20 7.65 11.40
C ALA A 280 5.23 8.03 10.33
N ILE A 281 5.65 7.07 9.49
CA ILE A 281 6.66 7.27 8.43
C ILE A 281 6.04 7.78 7.13
N GLU A 282 4.85 7.32 6.76
CA GLU A 282 4.19 7.65 5.49
C GLU A 282 4.16 9.16 5.14
N PRO A 283 3.85 10.08 6.07
CA PRO A 283 3.78 11.51 5.74
C PRO A 283 5.15 12.22 5.72
N LEU A 284 6.24 11.52 6.06
CA LEU A 284 7.57 12.14 6.19
C LEU A 284 8.16 12.51 4.83
N THR A 285 8.82 13.66 4.77
CA THR A 285 9.60 14.06 3.60
C THR A 285 10.96 13.35 3.59
N ASP A 286 11.67 13.30 2.46
CA ASP A 286 13.04 12.76 2.39
C ASP A 286 13.98 13.36 3.46
N ALA A 287 13.82 14.65 3.78
CA ALA A 287 14.59 15.32 4.82
C ALA A 287 14.22 14.84 6.24
N ASP A 288 12.94 14.57 6.49
CA ASP A 288 12.47 14.00 7.75
C ASP A 288 12.85 12.52 7.88
N ILE A 289 12.90 11.77 6.78
CA ILE A 289 13.42 10.40 6.76
C ILE A 289 14.89 10.37 7.18
N GLU A 290 15.71 11.28 6.63
CA GLU A 290 17.12 11.38 7.02
C GLU A 290 17.29 11.82 8.49
N LYS A 291 16.42 12.72 8.94
CA LYS A 291 16.33 13.12 10.35
C LYS A 291 15.95 11.95 11.27
N LEU A 292 15.02 11.09 10.85
CA LEU A 292 14.63 9.90 11.59
C LEU A 292 15.78 8.90 11.68
N ASN A 293 16.50 8.67 10.58
CA ASN A 293 17.74 7.88 10.60
C ASN A 293 18.74 8.41 11.63
N ALA A 294 18.96 9.74 11.63
CA ALA A 294 19.84 10.38 12.60
C ALA A 294 19.36 10.22 14.06
N ALA A 295 18.06 10.33 14.31
CA ALA A 295 17.48 10.17 15.64
C ALA A 295 17.60 8.72 16.15
N VAL A 296 17.37 7.73 15.30
CA VAL A 296 17.55 6.30 15.62
C VAL A 296 19.01 6.03 16.01
N LEU A 297 19.96 6.51 15.20
CA LEU A 297 21.39 6.41 15.51
C LEU A 297 21.78 7.14 16.81
N MET A 298 21.16 8.30 17.08
CA MET A 298 21.45 9.07 18.29
C MET A 298 21.02 8.34 19.55
N THR A 299 19.85 7.71 19.52
CA THR A 299 19.27 7.02 20.68
C THR A 299 19.80 5.61 20.88
N GLU A 300 20.47 5.05 19.86
CA GLU A 300 20.89 3.64 19.79
C GLU A 300 19.75 2.68 20.14
N THR A 301 18.51 3.10 19.85
CA THR A 301 17.32 2.34 20.23
C THR A 301 17.09 1.17 19.29
N SER A 302 16.48 0.12 19.82
CA SER A 302 16.04 -1.03 19.06
C SER A 302 14.61 -1.40 19.40
N GLY A 303 13.96 -2.08 18.46
CA GLY A 303 12.59 -2.54 18.61
C GLY A 303 11.55 -1.52 18.15
N ILE A 304 10.42 -2.07 17.72
CA ILE A 304 9.40 -1.35 16.98
C ILE A 304 8.76 -0.20 17.73
N LEU A 305 8.40 -0.41 19.00
CA LEU A 305 7.74 0.59 19.82
C LEU A 305 8.61 1.83 20.02
N SER A 306 9.91 1.63 20.25
CA SER A 306 10.87 2.72 20.44
C SER A 306 11.03 3.54 19.17
N VAL A 307 11.18 2.88 18.02
CA VAL A 307 11.30 3.55 16.73
C VAL A 307 10.01 4.28 16.35
N CYS A 308 8.83 3.71 16.62
CA CYS A 308 7.55 4.39 16.46
C CYS A 308 7.52 5.71 17.22
N ARG A 309 7.93 5.71 18.50
CA ARG A 309 7.94 6.94 19.32
C ARG A 309 8.88 8.00 18.76
N LEU A 310 10.02 7.60 18.20
CA LEU A 310 10.93 8.55 17.54
C LEU A 310 10.28 9.17 16.30
N ALA A 311 9.65 8.37 15.45
CA ALA A 311 8.97 8.86 14.26
C ALA A 311 7.83 9.84 14.62
N GLU A 312 7.05 9.55 15.65
CA GLU A 312 5.93 10.40 16.09
C GLU A 312 6.36 11.69 16.78
N ASN A 313 7.55 11.73 17.38
CA ASN A 313 8.08 12.89 18.11
C ASN A 313 9.29 13.51 17.39
N LEU A 314 9.37 13.30 16.07
CA LEU A 314 10.50 13.72 15.27
C LEU A 314 10.64 15.25 15.26
N ASP A 315 9.56 15.99 15.46
CA ASP A 315 9.53 17.45 15.59
C ASP A 315 10.35 17.96 16.79
N GLN A 316 10.50 17.15 17.84
CA GLN A 316 11.31 17.47 19.02
C GLN A 316 12.82 17.35 18.78
N PHE A 317 13.24 16.86 17.61
CA PHE A 317 14.65 16.78 17.23
C PHE A 317 15.04 17.96 16.34
N SER A 318 16.20 18.56 16.58
CA SER A 318 16.86 19.43 15.60
C SER A 318 17.87 18.61 14.81
N PHE A 319 17.91 18.81 13.49
CA PHE A 319 18.81 18.07 12.62
C PHE A 319 19.44 18.95 11.56
N VAL A 320 20.73 18.76 11.32
CA VAL A 320 21.50 19.42 10.27
C VAL A 320 22.21 18.34 9.44
N PRO A 321 21.79 18.10 8.18
CA PRO A 321 22.29 17.01 7.37
C PRO A 321 23.75 17.22 6.97
N GLY A 322 24.53 16.13 6.95
CA GLY A 322 25.89 16.07 6.39
C GLY A 322 26.98 16.83 7.16
N VAL A 323 26.66 17.41 8.31
CA VAL A 323 27.62 18.11 9.17
C VAL A 323 28.25 17.12 10.14
N GLN A 324 29.58 17.06 10.19
CA GLN A 324 30.31 16.06 11.00
C GLN A 324 31.31 16.66 11.98
N THR A 325 31.52 17.99 11.94
CA THR A 325 32.48 18.66 12.81
C THR A 325 31.90 19.92 13.48
N PRO A 326 32.41 20.32 14.66
CA PRO A 326 31.98 21.57 15.31
C PRO A 326 32.18 22.82 14.45
N GLU A 327 33.22 22.85 13.60
CA GLU A 327 33.46 23.96 12.69
C GLU A 327 32.39 24.06 11.59
N GLU A 328 32.04 22.93 10.96
CA GLU A 328 30.95 22.87 9.99
C GLU A 328 29.60 23.22 10.60
N TYR A 329 29.32 22.74 11.82
CA TYR A 329 28.09 23.08 12.54
C TYR A 329 28.03 24.56 12.87
N GLY A 330 29.12 25.13 13.40
CA GLY A 330 29.21 26.57 13.67
C GLY A 330 29.04 27.40 12.39
N LYS A 331 29.58 26.93 11.26
CA LYS A 331 29.40 27.55 9.94
C LYS A 331 27.94 27.51 9.50
N TYR A 332 27.29 26.35 9.59
CA TYR A 332 25.85 26.22 9.33
C TYR A 332 25.04 27.17 10.22
N MET A 333 25.32 27.19 11.53
CA MET A 333 24.58 28.02 12.48
C MET A 333 24.73 29.52 12.20
N ILE A 334 25.88 29.98 11.75
CA ILE A 334 26.08 31.40 11.44
C ILE A 334 25.54 31.76 10.06
N GLN A 335 25.70 30.90 9.06
CA GLN A 335 25.43 31.24 7.65
C GLN A 335 24.02 30.86 7.19
N GLN A 336 23.45 29.78 7.72
CA GLN A 336 22.30 29.09 7.12
C GLN A 336 21.12 28.92 8.08
N SER A 337 21.32 28.97 9.41
CA SER A 337 20.23 28.81 10.38
C SER A 337 19.19 29.94 10.37
N GLY A 338 19.52 31.09 9.77
CA GLY A 338 18.70 32.29 9.80
C GLY A 338 18.73 33.05 11.14
N HIS A 339 19.53 32.62 12.12
CA HIS A 339 19.64 33.31 13.41
C HIS A 339 20.50 34.58 13.37
N PHE A 340 21.36 34.74 12.36
CA PHE A 340 22.31 35.84 12.26
C PHE A 340 22.27 36.52 10.89
N GLU A 341 22.54 37.82 10.87
CA GLU A 341 22.87 38.53 9.64
C GLU A 341 24.32 38.18 9.25
N TYR A 342 24.48 37.27 8.31
CA TYR A 342 25.79 36.86 7.82
C TYR A 342 26.38 37.89 6.85
N ASP A 343 27.57 38.42 7.17
CA ASP A 343 28.36 39.24 6.25
C ASP A 343 29.56 38.44 5.72
N LYS A 344 29.53 38.14 4.42
CA LYS A 344 30.61 37.43 3.73
C LYS A 344 31.96 38.15 3.83
N ASN A 345 31.98 39.48 3.98
CA ASN A 345 33.23 40.23 4.16
C ASN A 345 33.90 39.96 5.51
N LEU A 346 33.14 39.43 6.48
CA LEU A 346 33.62 39.08 7.81
C LEU A 346 33.92 37.58 7.97
N GLU A 347 33.89 36.79 6.89
CA GLU A 347 34.04 35.33 6.94
C GLU A 347 35.28 34.86 7.72
N GLY A 348 36.40 35.56 7.57
CA GLY A 348 37.66 35.24 8.28
C GLY A 348 37.74 35.69 9.73
N PHE A 349 36.73 36.40 10.25
CA PHE A 349 36.68 36.87 11.64
C PHE A 349 35.79 35.99 12.53
N TYR A 350 34.92 35.16 11.94
CA TYR A 350 34.06 34.27 12.70
C TYR A 350 34.85 33.04 13.17
N ASP A 351 34.86 32.81 14.49
CA ASP A 351 35.39 31.58 15.08
C ASP A 351 34.30 30.49 15.06
N TYR A 352 34.06 29.93 13.87
CA TYR A 352 33.01 28.93 13.64
C TYR A 352 33.17 27.72 14.56
N ARG A 353 34.40 27.21 14.71
CA ARG A 353 34.69 26.05 15.55
C ARG A 353 34.31 26.30 17.00
N ARG A 354 34.78 27.40 17.59
CA ARG A 354 34.48 27.70 18.99
C ARG A 354 32.99 27.93 19.21
N TYR A 355 32.32 28.61 18.27
CA TYR A 355 30.88 28.82 18.35
C TYR A 355 30.10 27.50 18.27
N GLY A 356 30.46 26.62 17.33
CA GLY A 356 29.87 25.29 17.22
C GLY A 356 30.10 24.43 18.46
N GLU A 357 31.32 24.38 18.99
CA GLU A 357 31.64 23.65 20.24
C GLU A 357 30.80 24.13 21.43
N GLN A 358 30.54 25.43 21.53
CA GLN A 358 29.66 25.99 22.57
C GLN A 358 28.22 25.55 22.36
N ARG A 359 27.68 25.69 21.14
CA ARG A 359 26.29 25.34 20.84
C ARG A 359 26.01 23.86 21.04
N ILE A 360 26.92 22.98 20.61
CA ILE A 360 26.79 21.53 20.82
C ILE A 360 26.62 21.19 22.31
N ARG A 361 27.35 21.88 23.19
CA ARG A 361 27.26 21.68 24.65
C ARG A 361 25.95 22.20 25.24
N GLU A 362 25.41 23.28 24.69
CA GLU A 362 24.14 23.87 25.12
C GLU A 362 22.95 23.05 24.64
N ASP A 363 22.98 22.64 23.36
CA ASP A 363 21.90 21.89 22.70
C ASP A 363 21.91 20.40 23.10
N GLY A 364 23.02 19.89 23.64
CA GLY A 364 23.16 18.49 24.06
C GLY A 364 23.17 17.48 22.91
N GLY A 365 23.41 17.94 21.68
CA GLY A 365 23.42 17.09 20.48
C GLY A 365 24.75 16.41 20.18
N GLN A 366 24.76 15.60 19.13
CA GLN A 366 25.90 14.80 18.70
C GLN A 366 25.96 14.66 17.16
N PHE A 367 27.14 14.24 16.67
CA PHE A 367 27.35 13.91 15.26
C PHE A 367 27.20 12.41 15.03
N ASN A 368 26.58 12.03 13.92
CA ASN A 368 26.57 10.68 13.38
C ASN A 368 26.78 10.73 11.85
N GLU A 369 26.64 9.59 11.17
CA GLU A 369 26.85 9.51 9.72
C GLU A 369 25.83 10.30 8.90
N CYS A 370 24.62 10.54 9.42
CA CYS A 370 23.58 11.36 8.79
C CYS A 370 23.84 12.88 8.97
N GLY A 371 24.46 13.29 10.08
CA GLY A 371 24.78 14.69 10.35
C GLY A 371 24.81 15.03 11.84
N TYR A 372 24.46 16.28 12.17
CA TYR A 372 24.29 16.73 13.55
C TYR A 372 22.83 16.60 13.99
N VAL A 373 22.58 15.98 15.13
CA VAL A 373 21.24 15.80 15.69
C VAL A 373 21.24 16.13 17.18
N ALA A 374 20.17 16.78 17.65
CA ALA A 374 19.96 17.06 19.06
C ALA A 374 18.48 16.89 19.42
N TYR A 375 18.20 16.43 20.63
CA TYR A 375 16.85 16.34 21.17
C TYR A 375 16.54 17.59 22.01
N GLN A 376 15.43 18.25 21.69
CA GLN A 376 15.00 19.53 22.27
C GLN A 376 13.60 19.44 22.91
N GLY A 377 13.16 18.23 23.24
CA GLY A 377 11.85 18.00 23.86
C GLY A 377 11.76 18.52 25.29
N ALA A 378 10.51 18.69 25.76
CA ALA A 378 10.23 19.25 27.08
C ALA A 378 10.45 18.25 28.23
N ILE A 379 10.31 16.95 27.95
CA ILE A 379 10.60 15.85 28.87
C ILE A 379 11.97 15.25 28.52
N PRO A 380 12.69 14.60 29.45
CA PRO A 380 13.92 13.89 29.13
C PRO A 380 13.69 12.79 28.09
N LEU A 381 14.68 12.56 27.21
CA LEU A 381 14.61 11.55 26.16
C LEU A 381 14.34 10.15 26.74
N GLU A 382 14.91 9.83 27.89
CA GLU A 382 14.70 8.56 28.57
C GLU A 382 13.25 8.39 29.03
N GLU A 383 12.55 9.48 29.37
CA GLU A 383 11.15 9.45 29.75
C GLU A 383 10.26 9.29 28.51
N LEU A 384 10.59 9.97 27.41
CA LEU A 384 9.93 9.78 26.12
C LEU A 384 10.02 8.32 25.63
N MET A 385 11.15 7.66 25.90
CA MET A 385 11.40 6.28 25.47
C MET A 385 10.82 5.20 26.41
N ARG A 386 10.21 5.54 27.55
CA ARG A 386 9.63 4.53 28.46
C ARG A 386 8.31 3.94 27.95
N ASP A 387 8.18 2.63 28.10
CA ASP A 387 6.92 1.91 27.90
C ASP A 387 5.91 2.23 28.99
N ASN A 388 5.07 3.24 28.77
CA ASN A 388 3.91 3.49 29.62
C ASN A 388 2.60 3.15 28.88
N PRO A 389 1.98 2.00 29.17
CA PRO A 389 0.54 1.88 29.15
C PRO A 389 0.00 2.29 30.53
N GLU A 390 -0.08 3.60 30.80
CA GLU A 390 -0.87 4.07 31.96
C GLU A 390 -2.05 4.90 31.46
N GLU A 391 -3.19 4.22 31.30
CA GLU A 391 -4.49 4.83 31.54
C GLU A 391 -4.45 5.56 32.90
N PRO A 392 -5.05 6.76 33.02
CA PRO A 392 -5.02 7.49 34.27
C PRO A 392 -5.79 6.69 35.33
N CYS A 393 -5.05 6.04 36.24
CA CYS A 393 -5.59 5.52 37.49
C CYS A 393 -6.31 6.67 38.22
N GLN A 394 -7.64 6.68 38.18
CA GLN A 394 -8.44 7.51 39.05
C GLN A 394 -8.17 7.06 40.49
N GLN A 395 -7.21 7.73 41.14
CA GLN A 395 -7.11 7.69 42.59
C GLN A 395 -8.35 8.39 43.16
N GLY A 396 -9.35 7.60 43.52
CA GLY A 396 -10.50 8.06 44.29
C GLY A 396 -10.01 8.71 45.60
N PRO A 397 -10.68 9.79 46.07
CA PRO A 397 -10.20 10.57 47.20
C PRO A 397 -10.18 9.73 48.49
N GLN A 398 -9.02 9.67 49.14
CA GLN A 398 -8.88 9.23 50.52
C GLN A 398 -9.68 10.18 51.43
N MET A 399 -10.89 9.76 51.82
CA MET A 399 -11.59 10.35 52.95
C MET A 399 -11.07 9.72 54.24
N GLY A 400 -10.24 10.48 54.95
CA GLY A 400 -9.94 10.23 56.35
C GLY A 400 -11.21 10.33 57.21
N GLY A 401 -11.32 9.43 58.19
CA GLY A 401 -12.40 9.43 59.17
C GLY A 401 -12.00 8.62 60.40
N LEU A 402 -11.56 9.35 61.43
CA LEU A 402 -11.26 8.89 62.78
C LEU A 402 -12.52 8.46 63.56
N SER A 403 -12.30 7.55 64.51
CA SER A 403 -13.01 7.36 65.80
C SER A 403 -14.34 6.60 65.81
N CYS A 404 -14.32 5.41 66.45
CA CYS A 404 -14.76 5.20 67.84
C CYS A 404 -14.04 3.98 68.43
#